data_AF-A0A936VSF1-F1
#
_entry.id   AF-A0A936VSF1-F1
#
_cell.length_a   1.000
_cell.length_b   1.000
_cell.length_c   1.000
_cell.angle_alpha   90.00
_cell.angle_beta   90.00
_cell.angle_gamma   90.00
#
_symmetry.space_group_name_H-M   'P 1'
#
loop_
_entity.id
_entity.type
_entity.pdbx_description
1 polymer ?
#
loop_
_entity_poly.entity_id
_entity_poly.type
_entity_poly.pdbx_seq_one_letter_code
_entity_poly.pdbx_strand_id
1 'polypeptide(L)'
;MSNGTAPTQAYLALVQQRIRNVWKAPALDFTNRTYATVVKFRLHKNGSVSLVKIEQSSGNESYDTAGKQAVLSASPLPEFPPDLSHAYVDAHITLAVPSERE
;
A
#
# COMPACT_ATOMS: atom_id res chain seq x y z
N MET A 1 -5.24 -30.51 -5.76
CA MET A 1 -6.21 -29.47 -6.15
C MET A 1 -5.86 -28.23 -5.33
N SER A 2 -5.23 -27.21 -5.94
CA SER A 2 -4.72 -26.05 -5.19
C SER A 2 -4.80 -24.75 -6.01
N ASN A 3 -5.97 -24.39 -6.55
CA ASN A 3 -6.12 -23.19 -7.38
C ASN A 3 -7.01 -22.12 -6.72
N GLY A 4 -6.74 -21.77 -5.46
CA GLY A 4 -7.48 -20.72 -4.74
C GLY A 4 -6.72 -19.40 -4.51
N THR A 5 -5.41 -19.35 -4.78
CA THR A 5 -4.53 -18.24 -4.32
C THR A 5 -4.02 -17.31 -5.42
N ALA A 6 -4.00 -17.75 -6.68
CA ALA A 6 -3.46 -16.97 -7.79
C ALA A 6 -4.19 -15.63 -8.08
N PRO A 7 -5.54 -15.57 -8.17
CA PRO A 7 -6.22 -14.32 -8.52
C PRO A 7 -6.12 -13.26 -7.42
N THR A 8 -6.19 -13.67 -6.15
CA THR A 8 -6.04 -12.77 -4.99
C THR A 8 -4.65 -12.17 -4.91
N GLN A 9 -3.60 -12.97 -5.17
CA GLN A 9 -2.22 -12.47 -5.14
C GLN A 9 -1.96 -11.46 -6.26
N ALA A 10 -2.42 -11.73 -7.48
CA ALA A 10 -2.30 -10.82 -8.61
C ALA A 10 -3.05 -9.51 -8.37
N TYR A 11 -4.26 -9.58 -7.79
CA TYR A 11 -5.04 -8.42 -7.40
C TYR A 11 -4.31 -7.56 -6.35
N LEU A 12 -3.78 -8.16 -5.28
CA LEU A 12 -3.02 -7.43 -4.26
C LEU A 12 -1.77 -6.78 -4.83
N ALA A 13 -1.07 -7.44 -5.76
CA ALA A 13 0.08 -6.85 -6.45
C ALA A 13 -0.29 -5.62 -7.28
N LEU A 14 -1.42 -5.69 -8.01
CA LEU A 14 -1.95 -4.55 -8.79
C LEU A 14 -2.30 -3.36 -7.87
N VAL A 15 -2.96 -3.63 -6.74
CA VAL A 15 -3.27 -2.62 -5.72
C VAL A 15 -2.00 -1.97 -5.19
N GLN A 16 -0.99 -2.79 -4.82
CA GLN A 16 0.29 -2.28 -4.34
C GLN A 16 1.01 -1.43 -5.38
N GLN A 17 0.98 -1.85 -6.66
CA GLN A 17 1.57 -1.07 -7.76
C GLN A 17 0.87 0.28 -7.93
N ARG A 18 -0.46 0.34 -7.85
CA ARG A 18 -1.22 1.60 -7.93
C ARG A 18 -0.81 2.57 -6.84
N ILE A 19 -0.69 2.09 -5.60
CA ILE A 19 -0.26 2.91 -4.47
C ILE A 19 1.19 3.38 -4.66
N ARG A 20 2.09 2.50 -5.10
CA ARG A 20 3.50 2.86 -5.38
C ARG A 20 3.63 3.89 -6.50
N ASN A 21 2.81 3.83 -7.54
CA ASN A 21 2.84 4.78 -8.65
C ASN A 21 2.43 6.21 -8.25
N VAL A 22 1.55 6.35 -7.26
CA VAL A 22 1.14 7.68 -6.75
C VAL A 22 1.97 8.12 -5.55
N TRP A 23 2.68 7.19 -4.91
CA TRP A 23 3.52 7.49 -3.76
C TRP A 23 4.70 8.35 -4.19
N LYS A 24 4.80 9.52 -3.57
CA LYS A 24 5.94 10.43 -3.72
C LYS A 24 6.77 10.33 -2.45
N ALA A 25 7.97 9.78 -2.56
CA ALA A 25 8.92 9.80 -1.47
C ALA A 25 9.25 11.26 -1.11
N PRO A 26 9.17 11.66 0.17
CA PRO A 26 9.63 12.98 0.57
C PRO A 26 11.12 13.12 0.28
N ALA A 27 11.56 14.34 -0.03
CA ALA A 27 12.98 14.66 -0.19
C ALA A 27 13.68 14.59 1.17
N LEU A 28 14.09 13.39 1.57
CA LEU A 28 14.87 13.11 2.76
C LEU A 28 16.26 12.63 2.34
N ASP A 29 17.24 12.85 3.20
CA ASP A 29 18.57 12.26 3.03
C ASP A 29 18.51 10.75 3.29
N PHE A 30 18.48 9.96 2.22
CA PHE A 30 18.46 8.49 2.25
C PHE A 30 19.87 7.88 2.34
N THR A 31 20.91 8.71 2.33
CA THR A 31 22.33 8.33 2.21
C THR A 31 22.82 7.41 3.33
N ASN A 32 22.22 7.50 4.52
CA ASN A 32 22.66 6.73 5.69
C ASN A 32 21.53 6.01 6.43
N ARG A 33 20.30 6.01 5.87
CA ARG A 33 19.14 5.38 6.49
C ARG A 33 18.08 5.02 5.45
N THR A 34 17.60 3.79 5.51
CA THR A 34 16.39 3.37 4.79
C THR A 34 15.18 3.72 5.64
N TYR A 35 14.26 4.51 5.08
CA TYR A 35 12.96 4.73 5.69
C TYR A 35 11.98 3.71 5.12
N ALA A 36 11.25 3.05 6.01
CA ALA A 36 10.16 2.15 5.66
C ALA A 36 8.99 2.44 6.59
N THR A 37 7.81 2.67 6.01
CA THR A 37 6.56 2.82 6.78
C THR A 37 5.59 1.76 6.34
N VAL A 38 4.87 1.16 7.28
CA VAL A 38 3.80 0.20 6.99
C VAL A 38 2.47 0.88 7.24
N VAL A 39 1.68 1.01 6.18
CA VAL A 39 0.35 1.61 6.23
C VAL A 39 -0.68 0.49 6.16
N LYS A 40 -1.57 0.43 7.15
CA LYS A 40 -2.72 -0.46 7.16
C LYS A 40 -3.97 0.31 6.73
N PHE A 41 -4.80 -0.31 5.91
CA PHE A 41 -6.03 0.28 5.41
C PHE A 41 -7.06 -0.80 5.11
N ARG A 42 -8.33 -0.39 5.05
CA ARG A 42 -9.44 -1.23 4.61
C ARG A 42 -9.77 -0.92 3.17
N LEU A 43 -9.69 -1.93 2.31
CA LEU A 43 -10.08 -1.84 0.91
C LEU A 43 -11.45 -2.47 0.75
N HIS A 44 -12.41 -1.71 0.23
CA HIS A 44 -13.76 -2.17 -0.02
C HIS A 44 -13.88 -2.80 -1.41
N LYS A 45 -14.89 -3.64 -1.58
CA LYS A 45 -15.16 -4.33 -2.85
C LYS A 45 -15.24 -3.39 -4.07
N ASN A 46 -15.73 -2.17 -3.87
CA ASN A 46 -15.87 -1.13 -4.89
C ASN A 46 -14.59 -0.29 -5.13
N GLY A 47 -13.46 -0.69 -4.57
CA GLY A 47 -12.19 0.03 -4.72
C GLY A 47 -11.99 1.21 -3.76
N SER A 48 -12.99 1.57 -2.96
CA SER A 48 -12.84 2.64 -1.96
C SER A 48 -11.94 2.21 -0.81
N VAL A 49 -11.20 3.17 -0.25
CA VAL A 49 -10.32 2.94 0.90
C VAL A 49 -10.83 3.65 2.15
N SER A 50 -10.78 2.97 3.30
CA SER A 50 -11.07 3.57 4.61
C SER A 50 -10.11 3.05 5.70
N LEU A 51 -10.24 3.56 6.93
CA LEU A 51 -9.44 3.13 8.09
C LEU A 51 -7.92 3.15 7.86
N VAL A 52 -7.43 4.14 7.11
CA VAL A 52 -6.00 4.31 6.82
C VAL A 52 -5.26 4.73 8.08
N LYS A 53 -4.27 3.95 8.49
CA LYS A 53 -3.45 4.20 9.68
C LYS A 53 -2.01 3.71 9.49
N ILE A 54 -1.10 4.28 10.26
CA ILE A 54 0.28 3.77 10.36
C ILE A 54 0.26 2.55 11.29
N GLU A 55 0.70 1.42 10.76
CA GLU A 55 0.94 0.19 11.53
C GLU A 55 2.37 0.18 12.09
N GLN A 56 3.35 0.58 11.28
CA GLN A 56 4.74 0.76 11.71
C GLN A 56 5.28 2.07 11.17
N SER A 57 5.73 2.94 12.08
CA SER A 57 6.32 4.23 11.74
C SER A 57 7.73 4.05 11.20
N SER A 58 8.08 4.86 10.19
CA SER A 58 9.45 4.99 9.69
C SER A 58 10.39 5.73 10.64
N GLY A 59 9.86 6.31 11.72
CA GLY A 59 10.59 7.24 12.59
C GLY A 59 10.68 8.66 12.02
N ASN A 60 9.97 8.96 10.93
CA ASN A 60 9.83 10.30 10.37
C ASN A 60 8.37 10.59 10.03
N GLU A 61 7.78 11.62 10.65
CA GLU A 61 6.36 11.95 10.49
C GLU A 61 6.00 12.39 9.06
N SER A 62 6.90 13.06 8.34
CA SER A 62 6.69 13.46 6.95
C SER A 62 6.62 12.24 6.03
N TYR A 63 7.48 11.23 6.27
CA TYR A 63 7.48 9.98 5.52
C TYR A 63 6.24 9.13 5.80
N ASP A 64 5.83 9.03 7.07
CA ASP A 64 4.58 8.36 7.45
C ASP A 64 3.35 9.06 6.86
N THR A 65 3.34 10.40 6.86
CA THR A 65 2.26 11.19 6.27
C THR A 65 2.20 11.01 4.75
N ALA A 66 3.35 11.01 4.07
CA ALA A 66 3.42 10.70 2.64
C ALA A 66 2.89 9.28 2.35
N GLY A 67 3.17 8.31 3.22
CA GLY A 67 2.64 6.96 3.09
C GLY A 67 1.12 6.88 3.20
N LYS A 68 0.52 7.52 4.21
CA LYS A 68 -0.95 7.63 4.34
C LYS A 68 -1.56 8.33 3.12
N GLN A 69 -0.95 9.43 2.70
CA GLN A 69 -1.43 10.21 1.57
C GLN A 69 -1.41 9.40 0.27
N ALA A 70 -0.39 8.56 0.05
CA ALA A 70 -0.34 7.70 -1.12
C ALA A 70 -1.51 6.70 -1.17
N VAL A 71 -1.83 6.06 -0.04
CA VAL A 71 -2.96 5.13 0.05
C VAL A 71 -4.28 5.84 -0.22
N LEU A 72 -4.49 7.02 0.36
CA LEU A 72 -5.70 7.83 0.12
C LEU A 72 -5.79 8.32 -1.32
N SER A 73 -4.67 8.75 -1.91
CA SER A 73 -4.62 9.29 -3.27
C SER A 73 -4.72 8.21 -4.36
N ALA A 74 -4.43 6.94 -4.01
CA ALA A 74 -4.62 5.81 -4.91
C ALA A 74 -6.09 5.41 -5.06
N SER A 75 -6.98 5.94 -4.21
CA SER A 75 -8.42 5.70 -4.30
C SER A 75 -9.03 6.45 -5.50
N PRO A 76 -9.93 5.82 -6.28
CA PRO A 76 -10.37 4.44 -6.14
C PRO A 76 -9.34 3.43 -6.67
N LEU A 77 -9.14 2.37 -5.91
CA LEU A 77 -8.34 1.20 -6.32
C LEU A 77 -9.18 0.26 -7.20
N PRO A 78 -8.56 -0.72 -7.88
CA PRO A 78 -9.30 -1.74 -8.63
C PRO A 78 -10.35 -2.44 -7.77
N GLU A 79 -11.50 -2.76 -8.35
CA GLU A 79 -12.56 -3.51 -7.67
C GLU A 79 -12.15 -4.97 -7.41
N PHE A 80 -12.79 -5.62 -6.45
CA PHE A 80 -12.47 -7.01 -6.14
C PHE A 80 -12.80 -7.93 -7.32
N PRO A 81 -11.94 -8.92 -7.59
CA PRO A 81 -12.28 -9.99 -8.52
C PRO A 81 -13.53 -10.74 -8.03
N PRO A 82 -14.29 -11.40 -8.93
CA PRO A 82 -15.52 -12.10 -8.59
C PRO A 82 -15.34 -13.19 -7.52
N ASP A 83 -14.14 -13.78 -7.43
CA ASP A 83 -13.76 -14.76 -6.41
C ASP A 83 -13.68 -14.20 -4.98
N LEU A 84 -13.50 -12.88 -4.83
CA LEU A 84 -13.47 -12.21 -3.53
C LEU A 84 -14.89 -11.81 -3.12
N SER A 85 -15.54 -12.70 -2.36
CA SER A 85 -16.90 -12.51 -1.84
C SER A 85 -16.99 -11.58 -0.62
N HIS A 86 -15.85 -11.21 -0.01
CA HIS A 86 -15.80 -10.29 1.12
C HIS A 86 -16.24 -8.87 0.72
N ALA A 87 -16.97 -8.19 1.60
CA ALA A 87 -17.33 -6.78 1.40
C ALA A 87 -16.10 -5.85 1.45
N TYR A 88 -15.08 -6.24 2.21
CA TYR A 88 -13.81 -5.54 2.33
C TYR A 88 -12.70 -6.51 2.72
N VAL A 89 -11.45 -6.08 2.56
CA VAL A 89 -10.26 -6.73 3.13
C VAL A 89 -9.44 -5.70 3.89
N ASP A 90 -8.89 -6.09 5.04
CA ASP A 90 -7.88 -5.28 5.72
C ASP A 90 -6.52 -5.61 5.10
N ALA A 91 -5.92 -4.63 4.43
CA ALA A 91 -4.66 -4.74 3.73
C ALA A 91 -3.59 -3.88 4.38
N HIS A 92 -2.33 -4.20 4.09
CA HIS A 92 -1.19 -3.37 4.45
C HIS A 92 -0.22 -3.23 3.28
N ILE A 93 0.51 -2.13 3.26
CA ILE A 93 1.56 -1.88 2.28
C ILE A 93 2.79 -1.31 2.97
N THR A 94 3.95 -1.87 2.63
CA THR A 94 5.25 -1.32 3.01
C THR A 94 5.73 -0.37 1.93
N LEU A 95 5.88 0.90 2.30
CA LEU A 95 6.43 1.94 1.46
C LEU A 95 7.87 2.22 1.91
N ALA A 96 8.81 1.71 1.14
CA ALA A 96 10.24 1.87 1.35
C ALA A 96 10.85 2.44 0.06
N VAL A 97 11.74 3.43 0.20
CA VAL A 97 12.58 3.81 -0.93
C VAL A 97 13.67 2.75 -1.07
N PRO A 98 13.90 2.17 -2.26
CA PRO A 98 15.11 1.42 -2.47
C PRO A 98 16.27 2.39 -2.28
N SER A 99 17.17 2.10 -1.34
CA SER A 99 18.48 2.74 -1.34
C SER A 99 19.08 2.46 -2.72
N GLU A 100 19.34 3.48 -3.53
CA GLU A 100 20.06 3.34 -4.80
C GLU A 100 21.45 2.76 -4.50
N ARG A 101 21.54 1.44 -4.55
CA ARG A 101 22.75 0.64 -4.59
C ARG A 101 22.47 -0.51 -5.55
N GLU A 102 22.31 -0.17 -6.82
CA GLU A 102 22.70 -1.05 -7.93
C GLU A 102 23.56 -0.24 -8.90
#